data_AF-A0A2P5NPA8-F1
#
_entry.id   AF-A0A2P5NPA8-F1
#
_cell.length_a   1.000
_cell.length_b   1.000
_cell.length_c   1.000
_cell.angle_alpha   90.00
_cell.angle_beta   90.00
_cell.angle_gamma   90.00
#
_symmetry.space_group_name_H-M   'P 1'
#
loop_
_entity.id
_entity.type
_entity.pdbx_description
1 polymer ?
#
loop_
_entity_poly.entity_id
_entity_poly.type
_entity_poly.pdbx_seq_one_letter_code
_entity_poly.pdbx_strand_id
1 'polypeptide(L)'
;MSLSFGGGPSSVFGFIAKRIRQDLQFSRIFLVDLAASAAYAATTLLLLSLAHPGEEGARALILAAAGWALFCGLKIALVVYLEKRGGDARQFVGSETLVMSGVYAWSRNPVYVMSLAQSLCWSLGLVGLGLGGHPYALLAYVAAPALLYGHWWGMDHLIVPNEEAALRAKHPEAFAAYCARVNRWFGPRA
;
A
#
# COMPACT_ATOMS: atom_id res chain seq x y z
N MET A 1 -55.42 -7.22 -17.18
CA MET A 1 -54.76 -6.87 -15.90
C MET A 1 -53.74 -7.96 -15.60
N SER A 2 -52.51 -7.81 -16.07
CA SER A 2 -51.40 -8.76 -15.80
C SER A 2 -50.31 -8.00 -15.06
N LEU A 3 -50.07 -8.41 -13.81
CA LEU A 3 -49.02 -7.86 -12.97
C LEU A 3 -47.68 -8.45 -13.40
N SER A 4 -46.86 -7.63 -14.06
CA SER A 4 -45.46 -7.94 -14.30
C SER A 4 -44.67 -7.72 -13.00
N PHE A 5 -44.35 -8.81 -12.30
CA PHE A 5 -43.36 -8.80 -11.22
C PHE A 5 -41.94 -8.66 -11.82
N GLY A 6 -41.55 -7.42 -12.11
CA GLY A 6 -40.17 -7.05 -12.41
C GLY A 6 -39.42 -6.77 -11.12
N GLY A 7 -38.70 -7.77 -10.61
CA GLY A 7 -37.94 -7.64 -9.36
C GLY A 7 -37.00 -8.81 -9.14
N GLY A 8 -36.12 -9.08 -10.10
CA GLY A 8 -35.05 -10.04 -9.89
C GLY A 8 -34.06 -9.48 -8.84
N PRO A 9 -33.73 -10.22 -7.76
CA PRO A 9 -32.69 -9.82 -6.85
C PRO A 9 -31.35 -9.89 -7.59
N SER A 10 -30.93 -8.77 -8.17
CA SER A 10 -29.52 -8.51 -8.45
C SER A 10 -28.83 -8.42 -7.09
N SER A 11 -28.53 -9.59 -6.55
CA SER A 11 -28.10 -9.77 -5.18
C SER A 11 -26.88 -8.87 -4.93
N VAL A 12 -26.84 -8.25 -3.76
CA VAL A 12 -25.64 -7.59 -3.23
C VAL A 12 -24.40 -8.48 -3.44
N PHE A 13 -24.59 -9.81 -3.41
CA PHE A 13 -23.61 -10.82 -3.78
C PHE A 13 -23.12 -10.76 -5.24
N GLY A 14 -23.98 -10.56 -6.22
CA GLY A 14 -23.59 -10.35 -7.63
C GLY A 14 -22.84 -9.03 -7.84
N PHE A 15 -23.23 -7.98 -7.11
CA PHE A 15 -22.48 -6.72 -7.09
C PHE A 15 -21.11 -6.91 -6.45
N ILE A 16 -21.03 -7.54 -5.27
CA ILE A 16 -19.78 -7.84 -4.56
C ILE A 16 -18.91 -8.79 -5.38
N ALA A 17 -19.46 -9.83 -6.00
CA ALA A 17 -18.69 -10.78 -6.82
C ALA A 17 -18.19 -10.13 -8.11
N LYS A 18 -18.99 -9.26 -8.75
CA LYS A 18 -18.54 -8.46 -9.90
C LYS A 18 -17.47 -7.44 -9.49
N ARG A 19 -17.66 -6.79 -8.34
CA ARG A 19 -16.72 -5.85 -7.72
C ARG A 19 -15.40 -6.54 -7.42
N ILE A 20 -15.41 -7.67 -6.71
CA ILE A 20 -14.26 -8.54 -6.47
C ILE A 20 -13.64 -8.96 -7.80
N ARG A 21 -14.38 -9.48 -8.78
CA ARG A 21 -13.80 -9.96 -10.05
C ARG A 21 -13.20 -8.84 -10.92
N GLN A 22 -13.75 -7.63 -10.88
CA GLN A 22 -13.23 -6.45 -11.58
C GLN A 22 -12.06 -5.80 -10.81
N ASP A 23 -12.09 -5.81 -9.47
CA ASP A 23 -11.05 -5.28 -8.60
C ASP A 23 -9.88 -6.27 -8.36
N LEU A 24 -10.08 -7.57 -8.66
CA LEU A 24 -9.06 -8.65 -8.68
C LEU A 24 -8.30 -8.74 -10.01
N GLN A 25 -8.45 -7.78 -10.93
CA GLN A 25 -7.41 -7.52 -11.91
C GLN A 25 -6.21 -6.96 -11.16
N PHE A 26 -5.53 -7.83 -10.43
CA PHE A 26 -4.46 -7.51 -9.50
C PHE A 26 -3.37 -6.78 -10.27
N SER A 27 -3.38 -5.47 -10.14
CA SER A 27 -2.34 -4.63 -10.68
C SER A 27 -1.01 -5.07 -10.06
N ARG A 28 0.09 -4.79 -10.75
CA ARG A 28 1.46 -5.05 -10.25
C ARG A 28 1.66 -4.49 -8.83
N ILE A 29 0.89 -3.47 -8.45
CA ILE A 29 0.79 -2.89 -7.11
C ILE A 29 0.48 -3.95 -6.06
N PHE A 30 -0.62 -4.69 -6.21
CA PHE A 30 -1.05 -5.66 -5.21
C PHE A 30 -0.02 -6.78 -5.04
N LEU A 31 0.61 -7.21 -6.14
CA LEU A 31 1.62 -8.26 -6.09
C LEU A 31 2.86 -7.84 -5.30
N VAL A 32 3.31 -6.59 -5.44
CA VAL A 32 4.46 -6.06 -4.68
C VAL A 32 4.10 -5.89 -3.20
N ASP A 33 2.96 -5.28 -2.88
CA ASP A 33 2.48 -5.12 -1.50
C ASP A 33 2.28 -6.50 -0.81
N LEU A 34 1.71 -7.46 -1.54
CA LEU A 34 1.49 -8.84 -1.06
C LEU A 34 2.82 -9.57 -0.85
N ALA A 35 3.74 -9.50 -1.82
CA ALA A 35 5.05 -10.14 -1.71
C ALA A 35 5.85 -9.59 -0.53
N ALA A 36 5.85 -8.27 -0.34
CA ALA A 36 6.49 -7.64 0.82
C ALA A 36 5.83 -8.11 2.12
N SER A 37 4.51 -8.05 2.22
CA SER A 37 3.77 -8.45 3.43
C SER A 37 3.97 -9.94 3.76
N ALA A 38 3.98 -10.82 2.75
CA ALA A 38 4.24 -12.24 2.91
C ALA A 38 5.68 -12.50 3.38
N ALA A 39 6.66 -11.77 2.85
CA ALA A 39 8.06 -11.89 3.28
C ALA A 39 8.25 -11.45 4.74
N TYR A 40 7.61 -10.35 5.17
CA TYR A 40 7.60 -9.92 6.57
C TYR A 40 6.92 -10.95 7.49
N ALA A 41 5.75 -11.46 7.11
CA ALA A 41 5.04 -12.46 7.88
C ALA A 41 5.85 -13.75 8.02
N ALA A 42 6.41 -14.25 6.92
CA ALA A 42 7.26 -15.45 6.92
C ALA A 42 8.50 -15.28 7.79
N THR A 43 9.19 -14.14 7.68
CA THR A 43 10.37 -13.83 8.52
C THR A 43 9.99 -13.75 10.00
N THR A 44 8.87 -13.11 10.32
CA THR A 44 8.38 -12.99 11.69
C THR A 44 8.05 -14.36 12.27
N LEU A 45 7.30 -15.20 11.53
CA LEU A 45 6.94 -16.54 11.95
C LEU A 45 8.17 -17.45 12.11
N LEU A 46 9.15 -17.32 11.22
CA LEU A 46 10.43 -18.03 11.34
C LEU A 46 11.17 -17.62 12.61
N LEU A 47 11.27 -16.32 12.90
CA LEU A 47 11.95 -15.86 14.12
C LEU A 47 11.22 -16.32 15.38
N LEU A 48 9.88 -16.28 15.39
CA LEU A 48 9.06 -16.75 16.50
C LEU A 48 9.13 -18.27 16.70
N SER A 49 9.38 -19.05 15.64
CA SER A 49 9.58 -20.50 15.77
C SER A 49 10.98 -20.87 16.27
N LEU A 50 11.96 -19.99 16.03
CA LEU A 50 13.35 -20.18 16.46
C LEU A 50 13.64 -19.62 17.84
N ALA A 51 12.91 -18.59 18.28
CA ALA A 51 13.10 -17.94 19.57
C ALA A 51 11.78 -17.37 20.10
N HIS A 52 11.49 -17.60 21.37
CA HIS A 52 10.38 -16.94 22.03
C HIS A 52 10.68 -15.45 22.23
N PRO A 53 9.75 -14.55 21.88
CA PRO A 53 9.94 -13.14 22.15
C PRO A 53 9.94 -12.90 23.66
N GLY A 54 10.93 -12.14 24.14
CA GLY A 54 10.83 -11.53 25.47
C GLY A 54 9.70 -10.49 25.52
N GLU A 55 9.43 -9.94 26.71
CA GLU A 55 8.36 -8.95 26.91
C GLU A 55 8.47 -7.76 25.96
N GLU A 56 9.67 -7.19 25.81
CA GLU A 56 9.93 -6.07 24.89
C GLU A 56 9.69 -6.45 23.43
N GLY A 57 10.06 -7.68 23.02
CA GLY A 57 9.82 -8.18 21.67
C GLY A 57 8.32 -8.37 21.38
N ALA A 58 7.58 -8.92 22.34
CA ALA A 58 6.13 -9.07 22.24
C ALA A 58 5.43 -7.70 22.17
N ARG A 59 5.84 -6.74 23.01
CA ARG A 59 5.34 -5.36 22.98
C ARG A 59 5.62 -4.69 21.64
N ALA A 60 6.82 -4.85 21.11
CA ALA A 60 7.19 -4.29 19.80
C ALA A 60 6.31 -4.88 18.67
N LEU A 61 6.04 -6.19 18.69
CA LEU A 61 5.13 -6.81 17.72
C LEU A 61 3.70 -6.28 17.82
N ILE A 62 3.18 -6.09 19.04
CA ILE A 62 1.85 -5.53 19.25
C ILE A 62 1.77 -4.09 18.70
N LEU A 63 2.77 -3.26 19.02
CA LEU A 63 2.83 -1.88 18.53
C LEU A 63 3.00 -1.82 17.01
N ALA A 64 3.82 -2.71 16.44
CA ALA A 64 3.99 -2.85 15.00
C ALA A 64 2.66 -3.24 14.32
N ALA A 65 1.93 -4.22 14.87
CA ALA A 65 0.64 -4.64 14.34
C ALA A 65 -0.41 -3.51 14.42
N ALA A 66 -0.47 -2.78 15.54
CA ALA A 66 -1.36 -1.64 15.71
C ALA A 66 -1.05 -0.51 14.71
N GLY A 67 0.24 -0.15 14.56
CA GLY A 67 0.68 0.84 13.59
C GLY A 67 0.38 0.42 12.15
N TRP A 68 0.63 -0.85 11.82
CA TRP A 68 0.32 -1.41 10.51
C TRP A 68 -1.18 -1.31 10.19
N ALA A 69 -2.05 -1.65 11.15
CA ALA A 69 -3.49 -1.57 11.01
C ALA A 69 -3.98 -0.13 10.82
N LEU A 70 -3.41 0.81 11.58
CA LEU A 70 -3.68 2.25 11.42
C LEU A 70 -3.33 2.72 9.99
N PHE A 71 -2.12 2.43 9.51
CA PHE A 71 -1.71 2.82 8.17
C PHE A 71 -2.51 2.10 7.07
N CYS A 72 -3.01 0.88 7.32
CA CYS A 72 -3.96 0.23 6.43
C CYS A 72 -5.25 1.04 6.29
N GLY A 73 -5.82 1.48 7.42
CA GLY A 73 -7.01 2.33 7.44
C GLY A 73 -6.78 3.67 6.72
N LEU A 74 -5.63 4.32 6.95
CA LEU A 74 -5.26 5.55 6.26
C LEU A 74 -5.07 5.34 4.76
N LYS A 75 -4.44 4.23 4.34
CA LYS A 75 -4.28 3.86 2.93
C LYS A 75 -5.64 3.71 2.24
N ILE A 76 -6.57 2.98 2.86
CA ILE A 76 -7.94 2.82 2.35
C ILE A 76 -8.64 4.18 2.26
N ALA A 77 -8.52 5.03 3.29
CA ALA A 77 -9.10 6.37 3.28
C ALA A 77 -8.54 7.25 2.14
N LEU A 78 -7.24 7.14 1.84
CA LEU A 78 -6.60 7.85 0.72
C LEU A 78 -7.08 7.37 -0.65
N VAL A 79 -7.28 6.06 -0.82
CA VAL A 79 -7.85 5.50 -2.05
C VAL A 79 -9.28 6.03 -2.25
N VAL A 80 -10.12 5.97 -1.21
CA VAL A 80 -11.48 6.53 -1.26
C VAL A 80 -11.46 8.04 -1.52
N TYR A 81 -10.53 8.78 -0.91
CA TYR A 81 -10.33 10.21 -1.15
C TYR A 81 -9.99 10.53 -2.61
N LEU A 82 -9.16 9.70 -3.24
CA LEU A 82 -8.76 9.84 -4.65
C LEU A 82 -9.94 9.55 -5.58
N GLU A 83 -10.62 8.42 -5.36
CA GLU A 83 -11.78 8.02 -6.19
C GLU A 83 -12.90 9.05 -6.14
N LYS A 84 -13.18 9.63 -4.96
CA LYS A 84 -14.18 10.70 -4.80
C LYS A 84 -13.83 11.99 -5.55
N ARG A 85 -12.60 12.16 -6.02
CA ARG A 85 -12.13 13.31 -6.81
C ARG A 85 -11.90 12.98 -8.29
N GLY A 86 -12.38 11.83 -8.75
CA GLY A 86 -12.28 11.41 -10.16
C GLY A 86 -10.90 10.86 -10.56
N GLY A 87 -10.03 10.62 -9.57
CA GLY A 87 -8.81 9.84 -9.78
C GLY A 87 -9.08 8.34 -9.74
N ASP A 88 -8.20 7.55 -10.33
CA ASP A 88 -8.32 6.09 -10.34
C ASP A 88 -7.06 5.43 -9.78
N ALA A 89 -7.20 4.78 -8.62
CA ALA A 89 -6.12 4.05 -7.95
C ALA A 89 -5.85 2.64 -8.55
N ARG A 90 -6.72 2.15 -9.44
CA ARG A 90 -6.71 0.74 -9.89
C ARG A 90 -6.00 0.56 -11.21
N GLN A 91 -6.30 1.41 -12.19
CA GLN A 91 -5.74 1.26 -13.53
C GLN A 91 -4.99 2.50 -14.00
N PHE A 92 -5.24 3.69 -13.44
CA PHE A 92 -4.76 5.01 -13.88
C PHE A 92 -5.12 5.37 -15.33
N VAL A 93 -5.32 4.38 -16.21
CA VAL A 93 -5.96 4.47 -17.53
C VAL A 93 -7.38 5.03 -17.41
N GLY A 94 -8.07 4.76 -16.29
CA GLY A 94 -9.42 5.25 -15.99
C GLY A 94 -9.51 6.65 -15.40
N SER A 95 -8.40 7.30 -15.00
CA SER A 95 -8.43 8.57 -14.26
C SER A 95 -9.01 9.71 -15.11
N GLU A 96 -10.27 10.10 -14.92
CA GLU A 96 -10.90 11.19 -15.69
C GLU A 96 -10.28 12.55 -15.32
N THR A 97 -9.76 12.66 -14.09
CA THR A 97 -9.20 13.89 -13.55
C THR A 97 -7.86 13.65 -12.86
N LEU A 98 -6.95 14.63 -12.97
CA LEU A 98 -5.67 14.63 -12.28
C LEU A 98 -5.80 15.34 -10.92
N VAL A 99 -5.78 14.58 -9.83
CA VAL A 99 -5.89 15.10 -8.47
C VAL A 99 -4.54 15.64 -7.99
N MET A 100 -4.46 16.95 -7.74
CA MET A 100 -3.21 17.64 -7.36
C MET A 100 -3.30 18.41 -6.02
N SER A 101 -4.43 18.33 -5.31
CA SER A 101 -4.71 19.11 -4.10
C SER A 101 -4.81 18.25 -2.84
N GLY A 102 -4.71 18.90 -1.68
CA GLY A 102 -4.69 18.23 -0.37
C GLY A 102 -3.41 17.40 -0.20
N VAL A 103 -3.54 16.13 0.20
CA VAL A 103 -2.41 15.21 0.36
C VAL A 103 -1.57 15.02 -0.90
N TYR A 104 -2.21 15.13 -2.08
CA TYR A 104 -1.52 15.06 -3.37
C TYR A 104 -0.66 16.30 -3.67
N ALA A 105 -0.87 17.43 -2.97
CA ALA A 105 0.04 18.58 -3.08
C ALA A 105 1.41 18.33 -2.41
N TRP A 106 1.52 17.29 -1.58
CA TRP A 106 2.73 16.94 -0.84
C TRP A 106 3.45 15.70 -1.39
N SER A 107 2.74 14.83 -2.09
CA SER A 107 3.30 13.63 -2.69
C SER A 107 2.49 13.27 -3.92
N ARG A 108 3.17 12.90 -5.01
CA ARG A 108 2.47 12.34 -6.17
C ARG A 108 1.94 10.92 -5.90
N ASN A 109 2.43 10.26 -4.86
CA ASN A 109 2.12 8.86 -4.55
C ASN A 109 1.82 8.63 -3.05
N PRO A 110 0.84 9.35 -2.45
CA PRO A 110 0.60 9.30 -1.02
C PRO A 110 0.12 7.91 -0.53
N VAL A 111 -0.54 7.13 -1.40
CA VAL A 111 -0.94 5.75 -1.11
C VAL A 111 0.30 4.86 -0.89
N TYR A 112 1.34 5.00 -1.71
CA TYR A 112 2.59 4.23 -1.54
C TYR A 112 3.40 4.70 -0.35
N VAL A 113 3.30 5.97 0.04
CA VAL A 113 3.87 6.44 1.31
C VAL A 113 3.23 5.68 2.49
N MET A 114 1.92 5.44 2.46
CA MET A 114 1.27 4.62 3.49
C MET A 114 1.72 3.15 3.43
N SER A 115 1.88 2.56 2.23
CA SER A 115 2.47 1.21 2.10
C SER A 115 3.89 1.13 2.67
N LEU A 116 4.72 2.15 2.49
CA LEU A 116 6.04 2.23 3.12
C LEU A 116 5.96 2.38 4.64
N ALA A 117 5.03 3.18 5.14
CA ALA A 117 4.80 3.31 6.59
C ALA A 117 4.35 1.97 7.21
N GLN A 118 3.53 1.19 6.50
CA GLN A 118 3.18 -0.18 6.90
C GLN A 118 4.42 -1.08 6.98
N SER A 119 5.30 -1.04 5.98
CA SER A 119 6.55 -1.81 6.02
C SER A 119 7.54 -1.33 7.08
N LEU A 120 7.52 -0.03 7.40
CA LEU A 120 8.29 0.51 8.52
C LEU A 120 7.78 -0.07 9.85
N CYS A 121 6.46 -0.15 10.06
CA CYS A 121 5.90 -0.81 11.25
C CYS A 121 6.36 -2.27 11.35
N TRP A 122 6.29 -3.03 10.25
CA TRP A 122 6.83 -4.39 10.22
C TRP A 122 8.32 -4.46 10.57
N SER A 123 9.12 -3.58 9.98
CA SER A 123 10.57 -3.49 10.24
C SER A 123 10.87 -3.22 11.70
N LEU A 124 10.12 -2.30 12.33
CA LEU A 124 10.26 -2.00 13.76
C LEU A 124 9.87 -3.19 14.63
N GLY A 125 8.85 -3.96 14.23
CA GLY A 125 8.48 -5.22 14.90
C GLY A 125 9.60 -6.27 14.83
N LEU A 126 10.24 -6.43 13.66
CA LEU A 126 11.39 -7.31 13.49
C LEU A 126 12.59 -6.84 14.34
N VAL A 127 12.92 -5.54 14.33
CA VAL A 127 13.98 -4.99 15.19
C VAL A 127 13.67 -5.27 16.66
N GLY A 128 12.42 -5.08 17.08
CA GLY A 128 11.96 -5.38 18.44
C GLY A 128 12.15 -6.84 18.84
N LEU A 129 11.91 -7.79 17.93
CA LEU A 129 12.18 -9.21 18.18
C LEU A 129 13.68 -9.47 18.47
N GLY A 130 14.57 -8.79 17.76
CA GLY A 130 16.02 -8.92 17.97
C GLY A 130 16.52 -8.40 19.32
N LEU A 131 15.78 -7.49 19.98
CA LEU A 131 16.20 -6.87 21.25
C LEU A 131 16.36 -7.87 22.39
N GLY A 132 15.73 -9.05 22.30
CA GLY A 132 15.85 -10.11 23.31
C GLY A 132 17.22 -10.81 23.36
N GLY A 133 18.17 -10.46 22.47
CA GLY A 133 19.54 -10.98 22.51
C GLY A 133 19.67 -12.47 22.13
N HIS A 134 18.67 -13.02 21.43
CA HIS A 134 18.68 -14.41 20.98
C HIS A 134 19.68 -14.60 19.80
N PRO A 135 20.19 -15.83 19.56
CA PRO A 135 21.23 -16.09 18.55
C PRO A 135 20.84 -15.72 17.11
N TYR A 136 19.55 -15.49 16.85
CA TYR A 136 19.01 -15.10 15.55
C TYR A 136 18.70 -13.59 15.44
N ALA A 137 19.06 -12.78 16.43
CA ALA A 137 18.77 -11.34 16.44
C ALA A 137 19.37 -10.62 15.21
N LEU A 138 20.56 -11.04 14.78
CA LEU A 138 21.21 -10.50 13.57
C LEU A 138 20.34 -10.70 12.32
N LEU A 139 19.64 -11.84 12.21
CA LEU A 139 18.73 -12.06 11.08
C LEU A 139 17.60 -11.04 11.09
N ALA A 140 17.04 -10.70 12.25
CA ALA A 140 16.00 -9.70 12.38
C ALA A 140 16.51 -8.30 12.00
N TYR A 141 17.70 -7.91 12.47
CA TYR A 141 18.32 -6.61 12.18
C TYR A 141 18.73 -6.43 10.71
N VAL A 142 19.08 -7.51 10.01
CA VAL A 142 19.37 -7.48 8.58
C VAL A 142 18.09 -7.53 7.75
N ALA A 143 17.14 -8.39 8.12
CA ALA A 143 15.90 -8.56 7.37
C ALA A 143 15.03 -7.30 7.39
N ALA A 144 14.95 -6.58 8.51
CA ALA A 144 14.15 -5.36 8.63
C ALA A 144 14.47 -4.30 7.55
N PRO A 145 15.71 -3.75 7.47
CA PRO A 145 16.05 -2.78 6.43
C PRO A 145 16.05 -3.38 5.03
N ALA A 146 16.42 -4.66 4.86
CA ALA A 146 16.42 -5.31 3.55
C ALA A 146 15.02 -5.44 2.95
N LEU A 147 14.03 -5.84 3.75
CA LEU A 147 12.64 -5.94 3.31
C LEU A 147 12.00 -4.57 3.09
N LEU A 148 12.32 -3.57 3.91
CA LEU A 148 11.84 -2.20 3.72
C LEU A 148 12.38 -1.61 2.42
N TYR A 149 13.69 -1.73 2.20
CA TYR A 149 14.34 -1.29 0.98
C TYR A 149 13.82 -2.04 -0.24
N GLY A 150 13.67 -3.37 -0.15
CA GLY A 150 13.14 -4.19 -1.24
C GLY A 150 11.72 -3.78 -1.62
N HIS A 151 10.87 -3.47 -0.64
CA HIS A 151 9.52 -2.98 -0.92
C HIS A 151 9.54 -1.61 -1.59
N TRP A 152 10.31 -0.65 -1.06
CA TRP A 152 10.49 0.67 -1.68
C TRP A 152 11.00 0.56 -3.11
N TRP A 153 12.02 -0.26 -3.33
CA TRP A 153 12.63 -0.49 -4.64
C TRP A 153 11.61 -1.04 -5.63
N GLY A 154 10.84 -2.06 -5.22
CA GLY A 154 9.79 -2.65 -6.03
C GLY A 154 8.74 -1.62 -6.46
N MET A 155 8.31 -0.75 -5.55
CA MET A 155 7.39 0.34 -5.89
C MET A 155 8.03 1.38 -6.82
N ASP A 156 9.22 1.87 -6.51
CA ASP A 156 9.88 2.95 -7.27
C ASP A 156 10.28 2.54 -8.69
N HIS A 157 10.56 1.26 -8.92
CA HIS A 157 11.06 0.77 -10.22
C HIS A 157 10.02 -0.01 -11.03
N LEU A 158 9.10 -0.75 -10.39
CA LEU A 158 8.17 -1.64 -11.09
C LEU A 158 6.76 -1.06 -11.20
N ILE A 159 6.38 -0.15 -10.30
CA ILE A 159 5.00 0.33 -10.17
C ILE A 159 4.91 1.80 -10.61
N VAL A 160 5.51 2.70 -9.83
CA VAL A 160 5.37 4.14 -10.01
C VAL A 160 5.74 4.61 -11.41
N PRO A 161 6.82 4.14 -12.06
CA PRO A 161 7.16 4.58 -13.41
C PRO A 161 6.09 4.25 -14.46
N ASN A 162 5.43 3.09 -14.33
CA ASN A 162 4.37 2.68 -15.26
C ASN A 162 3.12 3.55 -15.08
N GLU A 163 2.78 3.91 -13.84
CA GLU A 163 1.64 4.77 -13.52
C GLU A 163 1.89 6.21 -13.94
N GLU A 164 3.08 6.74 -13.65
CA GLU A 164 3.48 8.07 -14.10
C GLU A 164 3.54 8.15 -15.63
N ALA A 165 3.89 7.07 -16.33
CA ALA A 165 3.83 7.00 -17.80
C ALA A 165 2.39 7.05 -18.31
N ALA A 166 1.46 6.31 -17.69
CA ALA A 166 0.04 6.35 -18.05
C ALA A 166 -0.57 7.74 -17.79
N LEU A 167 -0.27 8.36 -16.65
CA LEU A 167 -0.72 9.72 -16.32
C LEU A 167 -0.13 10.75 -17.28
N ARG A 168 1.14 10.60 -17.68
CA ARG A 168 1.78 11.48 -18.67
C ARG A 168 1.14 11.35 -20.05
N ALA A 169 0.74 10.14 -20.46
CA ALA A 169 0.05 9.94 -21.73
C ALA A 169 -1.36 10.56 -21.72
N LYS A 170 -2.06 10.51 -20.58
CA LYS A 170 -3.44 11.00 -20.46
C LYS A 170 -3.54 12.50 -20.20
N HIS A 171 -2.61 13.07 -19.44
CA HIS A 171 -2.61 14.46 -19.01
C HIS A 171 -1.24 15.13 -19.22
N PRO A 172 -0.72 15.21 -20.45
CA PRO A 172 0.69 15.54 -20.71
C PRO A 172 1.14 16.85 -20.07
N GLU A 173 0.45 17.95 -20.35
CA GLU A 173 0.82 19.29 -19.83
C GLU A 173 0.56 19.41 -18.33
N ALA A 174 -0.63 19.01 -17.88
CA ALA A 174 -1.02 19.11 -16.47
C ALA A 174 -0.14 18.23 -15.56
N PHE A 175 0.22 17.02 -16.01
CA PHE A 175 1.09 16.13 -15.27
C PHE A 175 2.54 16.63 -15.26
N ALA A 176 3.04 17.19 -16.37
CA ALA A 176 4.36 17.84 -16.39
C ALA A 176 4.43 19.00 -15.38
N ALA A 177 3.43 19.89 -15.38
CA ALA A 177 3.34 20.99 -14.43
C ALA A 177 3.21 20.50 -12.97
N TYR A 178 2.54 19.36 -12.75
CA TYR A 178 2.46 18.74 -11.44
C TYR A 178 3.81 18.17 -10.98
N CYS A 179 4.53 17.47 -11.87
CA CYS A 179 5.87 16.95 -11.61
C CYS A 179 6.89 18.07 -11.31
N ALA A 180 6.72 19.25 -11.91
CA ALA A 180 7.58 20.40 -11.64
C ALA A 180 7.39 20.97 -10.22
N ARG A 181 6.25 20.73 -9.58
CA ARG A 181 5.88 21.31 -8.28
C ARG A 181 5.93 20.34 -7.11
N VAL A 182 5.79 19.04 -7.36
CA VAL A 182 5.63 18.03 -6.29
C VAL A 182 6.57 16.85 -6.54
N ASN A 183 7.30 16.44 -5.50
CA ASN A 183 8.18 15.28 -5.58
C ASN A 183 7.38 13.97 -5.66
N ARG A 184 8.06 12.90 -6.11
CA ARG A 184 7.43 11.58 -6.26
C ARG A 184 6.93 11.04 -4.91
N TRP A 185 7.78 11.13 -3.90
CA TRP A 185 7.56 10.50 -2.59
C TRP A 185 7.12 11.52 -1.52
N PHE A 186 7.83 12.64 -1.37
CA PHE A 186 7.50 13.61 -0.33
C PHE A 186 8.00 15.03 -0.62
N GLY A 187 7.18 16.02 -0.28
CA GLY A 187 7.48 17.45 -0.31
C GLY A 187 7.25 18.13 -1.67
N PRO A 188 7.03 19.46 -1.65
CA PRO A 188 7.06 20.27 -2.86
C PRO A 188 8.47 20.30 -3.46
N ARG A 189 8.54 20.58 -4.77
CA ARG A 189 9.77 20.77 -5.53
C ARG A 189 10.00 22.28 -5.64
N ALA A 190 11.13 22.75 -5.10
CA ALA A 190 11.55 24.15 -5.11
C ALA A 190 12.06 24.57 -6.50
#